data_AF-A0A355TUM7-F1
#
_entry.id   AF-A0A355TUM7-F1
#
_cell.length_a   1.000
_cell.length_b   1.000
_cell.length_c   1.000
_cell.angle_alpha   90.00
_cell.angle_beta   90.00
_cell.angle_gamma   90.00
#
_symmetry.space_group_name_H-M   'P 1'
#
loop_
_entity.id
_entity.type
_entity.pdbx_description
1 polymer ?
#
loop_
_entity_poly.entity_id
_entity_poly.type
_entity_poly.pdbx_seq_one_letter_code
_entity_poly.pdbx_strand_id
1 'polypeptide(L)'
;MWQHIYHMLHSLDRWFINPDIYSEPDFHKLNLNNLDVKPDIELTRDVLNNYYYSIKNKIIDYIKSLTDDELLSRPTNCQYDKFTLILAQFRHLHTHMGIIMGFIINDKGLWPAVLGLQRPIPADDNYEKFC
;
A
#
# COMPACT_ATOMS: atom_id res chain seq x y z
N MET A 1 8.32 -9.53 -8.56
CA MET A 1 7.13 -8.65 -8.52
C MET A 1 6.30 -8.81 -7.25
N TRP A 2 5.81 -10.01 -6.90
CA TRP A 2 4.92 -10.20 -5.73
C TRP A 2 5.51 -9.68 -4.41
N GLN A 3 6.82 -9.80 -4.21
CA GLN A 3 7.51 -9.28 -3.01
C GLN A 3 7.35 -7.77 -2.85
N HIS A 4 7.44 -7.00 -3.94
CA HIS A 4 7.19 -5.55 -3.90
C HIS A 4 5.74 -5.23 -3.56
N ILE A 5 4.79 -6.00 -4.09
CA ILE A 5 3.37 -5.85 -3.75
C ILE A 5 3.17 -6.10 -2.26
N TYR A 6 3.74 -7.19 -1.74
CA TYR A 6 3.63 -7.53 -0.34
C TYR A 6 4.30 -6.51 0.58
N HIS A 7 5.55 -6.13 0.30
CA HIS A 7 6.30 -5.11 1.05
C HIS A 7 5.51 -3.80 1.13
N MET A 8 4.95 -3.38 0.00
CA MET A 8 4.12 -2.18 -0.09
C MET A 8 2.87 -2.28 0.76
N LEU A 9 2.09 -3.37 0.65
CA LEU A 9 0.88 -3.59 1.44
C LEU A 9 1.18 -3.70 2.94
N HIS A 10 2.26 -4.39 3.31
CA HIS A 10 2.68 -4.56 4.70
C HIS A 10 3.08 -3.23 5.35
N SER A 11 3.87 -2.42 4.65
CA SER A 11 4.19 -1.07 5.14
C SER A 11 2.93 -0.24 5.31
N LEU A 12 2.02 -0.30 4.34
CA LEU A 12 0.76 0.43 4.39
C LEU A 12 -0.09 0.02 5.61
N ASP A 13 -0.23 -1.28 5.86
CA ASP A 13 -1.00 -1.82 6.98
C ASP A 13 -0.44 -1.41 8.35
N ARG A 14 0.88 -1.41 8.48
CA ARG A 14 1.58 -1.08 9.72
C ARG A 14 1.61 0.43 9.98
N TRP A 15 2.03 1.20 8.99
CA TRP A 15 2.43 2.58 9.20
C TRP A 15 1.34 3.61 8.96
N PHE A 16 0.27 3.27 8.24
CA PHE A 16 -0.75 4.27 7.89
C PHE A 16 -1.53 4.80 9.11
N ILE A 17 -1.76 3.96 10.13
CA ILE A 17 -2.59 4.29 11.29
C ILE A 17 -1.75 4.47 12.56
N ASN A 18 -1.10 3.39 13.03
CA ASN A 18 -0.23 3.44 14.19
C ASN A 18 0.79 2.28 14.14
N PRO A 19 2.07 2.56 13.87
CA PRO A 19 3.09 1.53 13.76
C PRO A 19 3.46 0.89 15.11
N ASP A 20 3.18 1.57 16.23
CA ASP A 20 3.48 1.12 17.59
C ASP A 20 2.36 0.25 18.19
N ILE A 21 1.18 0.23 17.55
CA ILE A 21 0.05 -0.64 17.88
C ILE A 21 -0.37 -1.37 16.60
N TYR A 22 0.41 -2.39 16.27
CA TYR A 22 0.25 -3.17 15.05
C TYR A 22 0.37 -4.67 15.33
N SER A 23 -0.45 -5.45 14.64
CA SER A 23 -0.37 -6.91 14.63
C SER A 23 -0.12 -7.37 13.21
N GLU A 24 0.88 -8.24 13.05
CA GLU A 24 1.18 -8.90 11.79
C GLU A 24 0.00 -9.77 11.33
N PRO A 25 -0.25 -9.89 10.00
CA PRO A 25 -1.23 -10.85 9.51
C PRO A 25 -0.74 -12.28 9.74
N ASP A 26 -1.66 -13.24 9.93
CA ASP A 26 -1.34 -14.63 10.32
C ASP A 26 -0.36 -15.36 9.39
N PHE A 27 -0.32 -14.97 8.11
CA PHE A 27 0.58 -15.57 7.12
C PHE A 27 1.99 -14.95 7.12
N HIS A 28 2.20 -13.82 7.82
CA HIS A 28 3.50 -13.16 7.89
C HIS A 28 4.53 -14.07 8.56
N LYS A 29 5.74 -14.03 8.02
CA LYS A 29 6.92 -14.67 8.60
C LYS A 29 8.04 -13.65 8.67
N LEU A 30 8.97 -13.87 9.60
CA LEU A 30 10.16 -13.04 9.75
C LEU A 30 10.82 -12.76 8.39
N ASN A 31 11.11 -11.49 8.12
CA ASN A 31 11.72 -10.99 6.88
C ASN A 31 10.92 -11.19 5.59
N LEU A 32 9.67 -11.66 5.63
CA LEU A 32 8.87 -11.84 4.41
C LEU A 32 8.63 -10.53 3.67
N ASN A 33 8.58 -9.41 4.40
CA ASN A 33 8.43 -8.07 3.85
C ASN A 33 9.78 -7.43 3.47
N ASN A 34 10.92 -8.06 3.77
CA ASN A 34 12.24 -7.50 3.48
C ASN A 34 12.65 -7.82 2.03
N LEU A 35 12.82 -6.79 1.20
CA LEU A 35 13.17 -6.95 -0.21
C LEU A 35 14.64 -7.38 -0.42
N ASP A 36 15.50 -7.21 0.57
CA ASP A 36 16.91 -7.61 0.51
C ASP A 36 17.13 -9.07 0.93
N VAL A 37 16.07 -9.74 1.41
CA VAL A 37 16.11 -11.13 1.89
C VAL A 37 15.30 -12.00 0.95
N LYS A 38 15.91 -13.10 0.48
CA LYS A 38 15.18 -14.11 -0.28
C LYS A 38 14.24 -14.87 0.66
N PRO A 39 12.92 -14.85 0.43
CA PRO A 39 11.99 -15.55 1.30
C PRO A 39 11.98 -17.05 1.01
N ASP A 40 11.67 -17.84 2.05
CA ASP A 40 11.48 -19.29 1.94
C ASP A 40 10.12 -19.70 1.36
N ILE A 41 9.21 -18.73 1.23
CA ILE A 41 7.86 -18.92 0.69
C ILE A 41 7.56 -17.91 -0.41
N GLU A 42 6.61 -18.27 -1.26
CA GLU A 42 6.01 -17.37 -2.24
C GLU A 42 4.53 -17.17 -1.90
N LEU A 43 4.10 -15.90 -1.87
CA LEU A 43 2.71 -15.56 -1.63
C LEU A 43 1.89 -15.70 -2.91
N THR A 44 0.77 -16.41 -2.82
CA THR A 44 -0.16 -16.54 -3.95
C THR A 44 -0.91 -15.23 -4.18
N ARG A 45 -1.44 -15.07 -5.40
CA ARG A 45 -2.30 -13.94 -5.75
C ARG A 45 -3.51 -13.82 -4.83
N ASP A 46 -4.12 -14.95 -4.44
CA ASP A 46 -5.30 -14.95 -3.58
C ASP A 46 -4.98 -14.45 -2.17
N VAL A 47 -3.83 -14.85 -1.61
CA VAL A 47 -3.36 -14.34 -0.31
C VAL A 47 -3.14 -12.82 -0.38
N LEU A 48 -2.48 -12.34 -1.45
CA LEU A 48 -2.24 -10.90 -1.64
C LEU A 48 -3.53 -10.10 -1.85
N ASN A 49 -4.49 -10.63 -2.61
CA ASN A 49 -5.78 -9.99 -2.83
C ASN A 49 -6.58 -9.90 -1.53
N ASN A 50 -6.65 -10.99 -0.77
CA ASN A 50 -7.35 -11.01 0.52
C ASN A 50 -6.73 -10.01 1.50
N TYR A 51 -5.40 -9.95 1.54
CA TYR A 51 -4.69 -8.97 2.37
C TYR A 51 -4.96 -7.53 1.91
N TYR A 52 -4.91 -7.26 0.60
CA TYR A 52 -5.26 -5.97 0.04
C TYR A 52 -6.67 -5.50 0.45
N TYR A 53 -7.69 -6.36 0.31
CA TYR A 53 -9.05 -5.99 0.69
C TYR A 53 -9.20 -5.75 2.19
N SER A 54 -8.51 -6.54 3.02
CA SER A 54 -8.46 -6.31 4.48
C SER A 54 -7.88 -4.94 4.82
N ILE A 55 -6.71 -4.59 4.27
CA ILE A 55 -6.06 -3.30 4.48
C ILE A 55 -6.92 -2.16 3.94
N LYS A 56 -7.47 -2.31 2.73
CA LYS A 56 -8.33 -1.30 2.09
C LYS A 56 -9.50 -0.95 3.00
N ASN A 57 -10.21 -1.95 3.51
CA ASN A 57 -11.36 -1.72 4.39
C ASN A 57 -10.92 -1.03 5.69
N LYS A 58 -9.88 -1.55 6.35
CA LYS A 58 -9.28 -0.97 7.57
C LYS A 58 -8.92 0.52 7.40
N ILE A 59 -8.27 0.88 6.29
CA ILE A 59 -7.85 2.26 6.01
C ILE A 59 -9.02 3.14 5.65
N ILE A 60 -9.96 2.67 4.83
CA ILE A 60 -11.17 3.45 4.49
C ILE A 60 -11.98 3.76 5.75
N ASP A 61 -12.15 2.79 6.65
CA ASP A 61 -12.89 2.98 7.89
C ASP A 61 -12.18 3.97 8.83
N TYR A 62 -10.84 3.92 8.89
CA TYR A 62 -10.04 4.91 9.61
C TYR A 62 -10.16 6.32 9.02
N ILE A 63 -10.06 6.48 7.70
CA ILE A 63 -10.18 7.80 7.06
C ILE A 63 -11.58 8.38 7.25
N LYS A 64 -12.63 7.55 7.24
CA LYS A 64 -14.01 7.99 7.51
C LYS A 64 -14.23 8.47 8.94
N SER A 65 -13.48 7.94 9.91
CA SER A 65 -13.60 8.33 11.32
C SER A 65 -12.72 9.52 11.70
N LEU A 66 -11.70 9.81 10.88
CA LEU A 66 -10.73 10.87 11.13
C LEU A 66 -11.32 12.25 10.86
N THR A 67 -11.10 13.18 11.78
CA THR A 67 -11.41 14.60 11.58
C THR A 67 -10.16 15.42 11.27
N ASP A 68 -10.34 16.61 10.69
CA ASP A 68 -9.23 17.50 10.34
C ASP A 68 -8.41 17.91 11.58
N ASP A 69 -9.08 18.18 12.72
CA ASP A 69 -8.42 18.54 13.98
C ASP A 69 -7.51 17.43 14.53
N GLU A 70 -7.82 16.17 14.19
CA GLU A 70 -7.02 15.02 14.61
C GLU A 70 -5.74 14.84 13.78
N LEU A 71 -5.63 15.45 12.59
CA LEU A 71 -4.51 15.22 11.67
C LEU A 71 -3.15 15.53 12.31
N LEU A 72 -3.10 16.56 13.16
CA LEU A 72 -1.88 16.97 13.88
C LEU A 72 -1.72 16.28 15.25
N SER A 73 -2.69 15.44 15.65
CA SER A 73 -2.55 14.61 16.85
C SER A 73 -1.64 13.41 16.59
N ARG A 74 -0.99 12.92 17.65
CA ARG A 74 -0.16 11.72 17.61
C ARG A 74 -0.96 10.51 18.08
N PRO A 75 -0.92 9.37 17.36
CA PRO A 75 -1.42 8.12 17.89
C PRO A 75 -0.72 7.73 19.20
N THR A 76 -1.36 6.88 20.00
CA THR A 76 -0.78 6.35 21.23
C THR A 76 0.61 5.76 21.00
N ASN A 77 1.59 6.20 21.79
CA ASN A 77 3.00 5.81 21.75
C ASN A 77 3.76 6.14 20.45
N CYS A 78 3.14 6.84 19.51
CA CYS A 78 3.78 7.21 18.25
C CYS A 78 4.38 8.62 18.33
N GLN A 79 5.60 8.76 17.80
CA GLN A 79 6.29 10.05 17.74
C GLN A 79 5.82 10.95 16.58
N TYR A 80 5.13 10.37 15.60
CA TYR A 80 4.64 11.07 14.40
C TYR A 80 3.17 11.42 14.54
N ASP A 81 2.76 12.55 13.98
CA ASP A 81 1.34 12.87 13.85
C ASP A 81 0.67 12.03 12.74
N LYS A 82 -0.66 11.92 12.83
CA LYS A 82 -1.47 11.12 11.89
C LYS A 82 -1.25 11.57 10.44
N PHE A 83 -1.12 12.87 10.19
CA PHE A 83 -0.88 13.41 8.85
C PHE A 83 0.47 12.99 8.26
N THR A 84 1.53 13.02 9.07
CA THR A 84 2.87 12.57 8.70
C THR A 84 2.88 11.10 8.32
N LEU A 85 2.19 10.25 9.10
CA LEU A 85 2.03 8.83 8.81
C LEU A 85 1.34 8.61 7.45
N ILE A 86 0.22 9.28 7.21
CA ILE A 86 -0.54 9.20 5.95
C ILE A 86 0.34 9.61 4.77
N LEU A 87 0.97 10.80 4.83
CA LEU A 87 1.83 11.30 3.76
C LEU A 87 3.06 10.42 3.51
N ALA A 88 3.63 9.82 4.57
CA ALA A 88 4.73 8.89 4.42
C ALA A 88 4.34 7.68 3.56
N GLN A 89 3.13 7.16 3.74
CA GLN A 89 2.65 6.03 2.95
C GLN A 89 2.36 6.41 1.50
N PHE A 90 1.87 7.61 1.21
CA PHE A 90 1.76 8.07 -0.19
C PHE A 90 3.12 8.08 -0.91
N ARG A 91 4.19 8.56 -0.25
CA ARG A 91 5.54 8.54 -0.83
C ARG A 91 6.07 7.12 -1.04
N HIS A 92 5.83 6.23 -0.07
CA HIS A 92 6.23 4.83 -0.15
C HIS A 92 5.51 4.10 -1.29
N LEU A 93 4.17 4.22 -1.34
CA LEU A 93 3.32 3.66 -2.40
C LEU A 93 3.79 4.11 -3.78
N HIS A 94 4.00 5.41 -3.97
CA HIS A 94 4.41 5.96 -5.27
C HIS A 94 5.76 5.41 -5.74
N THR A 95 6.70 5.19 -4.83
CA THR A 95 8.01 4.62 -5.17
C THR A 95 7.87 3.17 -5.67
N HIS A 96 7.11 2.35 -4.94
CA HIS A 96 6.89 0.94 -5.32
C HIS A 96 6.02 0.79 -6.55
N MET A 97 5.03 1.66 -6.76
CA MET A 97 4.25 1.71 -7.99
C MET A 97 5.15 1.93 -9.21
N GLY A 98 6.11 2.87 -9.15
CA GLY A 98 7.06 3.10 -10.24
C GLY A 98 7.88 1.85 -10.58
N ILE A 99 8.35 1.12 -9.57
CA ILE A 99 9.07 -0.15 -9.76
C ILE A 99 8.17 -1.21 -10.42
N ILE A 100 6.94 -1.36 -9.95
CA ILE A 100 5.97 -2.31 -10.52
C ILE A 100 5.63 -1.97 -11.97
N MET A 101 5.43 -0.69 -12.28
CA MET A 101 5.22 -0.21 -13.64
C MET A 101 6.42 -0.54 -14.53
N GLY A 102 7.65 -0.42 -14.01
CA GLY A 102 8.87 -0.83 -14.71
C GLY A 102 8.86 -2.32 -15.08
N PHE A 103 8.44 -3.21 -14.18
CA PHE A 103 8.27 -4.63 -14.51
C PHE A 103 7.22 -4.85 -15.61
N ILE A 104 6.08 -4.15 -15.55
CA ILE A 104 5.02 -4.28 -16.56
C ILE A 104 5.52 -3.82 -17.94
N ILE A 105 6.25 -2.71 -18.02
CA ILE A 105 6.83 -2.21 -19.26
C ILE A 105 7.84 -3.21 -19.82
N ASN A 106 8.74 -3.73 -18.97
CA ASN A 106 9.73 -4.72 -19.38
C ASN A 106 9.09 -6.02 -19.89
N ASP A 107 8.08 -6.53 -19.18
CA ASP A 107 7.49 -7.84 -19.45
C ASP A 107 6.47 -7.81 -20.60
N LYS A 108 5.76 -6.69 -20.79
CA LYS A 108 4.63 -6.59 -21.74
C LYS A 108 4.82 -5.57 -22.85
N GLY A 109 5.80 -4.67 -22.74
CA GLY A 109 5.94 -3.53 -23.65
C GLY A 109 4.80 -2.51 -23.55
N LEU A 110 3.98 -2.58 -22.50
CA LEU A 110 2.82 -1.72 -22.29
C LEU A 110 3.14 -0.65 -21.25
N TRP A 111 2.73 0.59 -21.53
CA TRP A 111 2.91 1.73 -20.63
C TRP A 111 1.69 1.91 -19.74
N PRO A 112 1.79 1.70 -18.41
CA PRO A 112 0.65 1.89 -17.52
C PRO A 112 0.15 3.34 -17.54
N ALA A 113 -1.16 3.51 -17.65
CA ALA A 113 -1.79 4.83 -17.64
C ALA A 113 -1.69 5.47 -16.24
N VAL A 114 -1.35 6.76 -16.19
CA VAL A 114 -1.35 7.57 -14.96
C VAL A 114 -2.57 8.48 -14.96
N LEU A 115 -3.37 8.40 -13.90
CA LEU A 115 -4.52 9.28 -13.70
C LEU A 115 -4.04 10.63 -13.18
N GLY A 116 -4.05 11.64 -14.06
CA GLY A 116 -3.84 13.04 -13.69
C GLY A 116 -5.13 13.73 -13.26
N LEU A 117 -5.04 15.01 -12.89
CA LEU A 117 -6.17 15.81 -12.41
C LEU A 117 -7.19 16.18 -13.49
N GLN A 118 -6.85 15.99 -14.76
CA GLN A 118 -7.66 16.43 -15.90
C GLN A 118 -8.74 15.42 -16.32
N ARG A 119 -8.69 14.19 -15.81
CA ARG A 119 -9.63 13.12 -16.15
C ARG A 119 -10.37 12.69 -14.88
N PRO A 120 -11.66 12.31 -14.99
CA PRO A 120 -12.37 11.75 -13.85
C PRO A 120 -11.68 10.45 -13.40
N ILE A 121 -11.72 10.20 -12.08
CA ILE A 121 -11.33 8.90 -11.55
C ILE A 121 -12.31 7.86 -12.11
N PRO A 122 -11.85 6.77 -12.74
CA PRO A 122 -12.74 5.75 -13.28
C PRO A 122 -13.65 5.17 -12.20
N ALA A 123 -14.92 5.02 -12.53
CA ALA A 123 -15.93 4.48 -11.61
C ALA A 123 -15.97 2.94 -11.59
N ASP A 124 -15.36 2.28 -12.59
CA ASP A 124 -15.31 0.84 -12.73
C ASP A 124 -13.91 0.34 -13.15
N ASP A 125 -13.75 -0.98 -13.20
CA ASP A 125 -12.49 -1.64 -13.58
C ASP A 125 -12.22 -1.64 -15.11
N ASN A 126 -13.09 -0.99 -15.90
CA ASN A 126 -13.07 -0.96 -17.37
C ASN A 126 -12.38 0.29 -17.95
N TYR A 127 -11.50 0.94 -17.19
CA TYR A 127 -10.71 2.04 -17.72
C TYR A 127 -9.55 1.56 -18.61
N GLU A 128 -9.09 2.42 -19.52
CA GLU A 128 -7.94 2.14 -20.36
C GLU A 128 -6.65 2.11 -19.50
N LYS A 129 -6.17 0.89 -19.22
CA LYS A 129 -5.07 0.64 -18.27
C LYS A 129 -3.69 1.00 -18.81
N PHE A 130 -3.58 1.19 -20.12
CA PHE A 130 -2.34 1.42 -20.83
C PHE A 130 -2.45 2.63 -21.76
N CYS A 131 -1.34 3.32 -22.00
CA CYS A 131 -1.22 4.40 -22.98
C CYS A 131 -0.65 3.91 -24.31
#